data_AF-K2C5F3-F1
#
_entry.id   AF-K2C5F3-F1
#
_cell.length_a   1.000
_cell.length_b   1.000
_cell.length_c   1.000
_cell.angle_alpha   90.00
_cell.angle_beta   90.00
_cell.angle_gamma   90.00
#
_symmetry.space_group_name_H-M   'P 1'
#
loop_
_entity.id
_entity.type
_entity.pdbx_description
1 polymer ?
#
loop_
_entity_poly.entity_id
_entity_poly.type
_entity_poly.pdbx_seq_one_letter_code
_entity_poly.pdbx_strand_id
1 'polypeptide(L)'
;VPEDQLPVKLPDIKEFKPGSDGKSPLASISEWVNTTCPKCGKPGRRETDTMDGFACSSWYFLRFISPRLDSAPFDAESAKFWLPVDLYVGGAEHAVMHLLYARFWTKVMYDAGLVNFIEPFRQLRNQGMMLAGDGSKMSKSKNNIITPDEMVEKYGADALRAFILFLGTFELEVAWSDEGMRGMHRFVSRVYDLISENPGKGSGKAEGKEADDLYRIMHRTIRAVSNDLNNFSFNTAIARLMELTNAMIDAAKKTQLASTTLWREVAQTLLKLLAPITPFLAEELWQTTGGEGSVHKQVWPVHDEKALLESALVLPVQVNGKLRDQIELPVDIDEAGARAAAEASEKVQKHLEGKQVVKFIFVPKRMISFVVK
;
A
#
# COMPACT_ATOMS: atom_id res chain seq x y z
N VAL A 1 -26.94 -36.13 -11.96
CA VAL A 1 -28.06 -35.54 -11.21
C VAL A 1 -28.73 -34.53 -12.13
N PRO A 2 -30.05 -34.60 -12.35
CA PRO A 2 -30.80 -33.59 -13.11
C PRO A 2 -30.66 -32.18 -12.49
N GLU A 3 -30.77 -31.13 -13.31
CA GLU A 3 -30.55 -29.74 -12.87
C GLU A 3 -31.56 -29.28 -11.82
N ASP A 4 -32.82 -29.69 -11.93
CA ASP A 4 -33.91 -29.45 -10.98
C ASP A 4 -33.73 -30.16 -9.62
N GLN A 5 -32.74 -31.05 -9.51
CA GLN A 5 -32.36 -31.73 -8.28
C GLN A 5 -31.10 -31.12 -7.63
N LEU A 6 -30.56 -30.05 -8.20
CA LEU A 6 -29.46 -29.31 -7.61
C LEU A 6 -29.97 -28.28 -6.59
N PRO A 7 -29.17 -27.94 -5.56
CA PRO A 7 -27.90 -28.57 -5.19
C PRO A 7 -28.11 -29.88 -4.42
N VAL A 8 -27.21 -30.85 -4.59
CA VAL A 8 -27.14 -32.03 -3.71
C VAL A 8 -26.52 -31.59 -2.38
N LYS A 9 -27.37 -31.24 -1.41
CA LYS A 9 -26.93 -30.78 -0.09
C LYS A 9 -26.23 -31.89 0.69
N LEU A 10 -25.15 -31.54 1.38
CA LEU A 10 -24.52 -32.42 2.34
C LEU A 10 -25.49 -32.70 3.50
N PRO A 11 -25.53 -33.94 4.02
CA PRO A 11 -26.33 -34.26 5.21
C PRO A 11 -25.64 -33.71 6.47
N ASP A 12 -26.42 -33.47 7.51
CA ASP A 12 -25.88 -33.10 8.82
C ASP A 12 -25.21 -34.32 9.48
N ILE A 13 -23.90 -34.22 9.70
CA ILE A 13 -23.10 -35.31 10.28
C ILE A 13 -22.37 -34.84 11.54
N LYS A 14 -22.24 -35.73 12.52
CA LYS A 14 -21.49 -35.48 13.76
C LYS A 14 -20.02 -35.88 13.64
N GLU A 15 -19.74 -36.92 12.85
CA GLU A 15 -18.41 -37.51 12.68
C GLU A 15 -17.89 -37.29 11.25
N PHE A 16 -16.83 -36.50 11.11
CA PHE A 16 -16.25 -36.13 9.82
C PHE A 16 -15.01 -36.97 9.44
N LYS A 17 -14.58 -37.88 10.32
CA LYS A 17 -13.40 -38.71 10.07
C LYS A 17 -13.75 -39.82 9.07
N PRO A 18 -12.86 -40.10 8.10
CA PRO A 18 -13.01 -41.27 7.23
C PRO A 18 -13.15 -42.56 8.06
N GLY A 19 -13.90 -43.52 7.53
CA GLY A 19 -13.99 -44.84 8.13
C GLY A 19 -12.61 -45.53 8.18
N SER A 20 -12.48 -46.55 9.03
CA SER A 20 -11.27 -47.41 9.06
C SER A 20 -11.01 -48.15 7.74
N ASP A 21 -12.01 -48.21 6.86
CA ASP A 21 -11.93 -48.74 5.50
C ASP A 21 -11.49 -47.71 4.44
N GLY A 22 -11.13 -46.49 4.88
CA GLY A 22 -10.65 -45.41 4.02
C GLY A 22 -11.74 -44.70 3.21
N LYS A 23 -13.02 -45.03 3.41
CA LYS A 23 -14.11 -44.42 2.65
C LYS A 23 -14.57 -43.09 3.25
N SER A 24 -15.13 -42.25 2.38
CA SER A 24 -15.80 -41.01 2.75
C SER A 24 -16.86 -41.26 3.84
N PRO A 25 -16.98 -40.38 4.86
CA PRO A 25 -18.03 -40.46 5.87
C PRO A 25 -19.44 -40.55 5.25
N LEU A 26 -19.66 -39.90 4.10
CA LEU A 26 -20.94 -39.90 3.40
C LEU A 26 -21.37 -41.30 2.94
N ALA A 27 -20.43 -42.21 2.69
CA ALA A 27 -20.72 -43.57 2.25
C ALA A 27 -21.49 -44.40 3.30
N SER A 28 -21.38 -44.03 4.58
CA SER A 28 -22.05 -44.69 5.71
C SER A 28 -23.50 -44.24 5.93
N ILE A 29 -23.94 -43.17 5.25
CA ILE A 29 -25.23 -42.53 5.48
C ILE A 29 -26.22 -43.08 4.45
N SER A 30 -26.79 -44.24 4.77
CA SER A 30 -27.67 -45.00 3.87
C SER A 30 -28.83 -44.16 3.30
N GLU A 31 -29.41 -43.25 4.08
CA GLU A 31 -30.51 -42.38 3.66
C GLU A 31 -30.10 -41.31 2.63
N TRP A 32 -28.83 -40.92 2.61
CA TRP A 32 -28.31 -39.92 1.69
C TRP A 32 -27.69 -40.57 0.44
N VAL A 33 -26.89 -41.62 0.63
CA VAL A 33 -26.15 -42.28 -0.47
C VAL A 33 -27.07 -43.07 -1.39
N ASN A 34 -28.12 -43.71 -0.86
CA ASN A 34 -29.04 -44.49 -1.69
C ASN A 34 -30.01 -43.54 -2.40
N THR A 35 -30.13 -43.69 -3.71
CA THR A 35 -30.99 -42.86 -4.55
C THR A 35 -31.53 -43.67 -5.73
N THR A 36 -32.28 -43.03 -6.62
CA THR A 36 -32.82 -43.67 -7.82
C THR A 36 -32.10 -43.15 -9.05
N CYS A 37 -31.73 -44.04 -9.97
CA CYS A 37 -31.11 -43.62 -11.22
C CYS A 37 -32.11 -42.79 -12.06
N PRO A 38 -31.82 -41.52 -12.39
CA PRO A 38 -32.75 -40.66 -13.13
C PRO A 38 -32.94 -41.10 -14.60
N LYS A 39 -32.10 -42.02 -15.10
CA LYS A 39 -32.16 -42.52 -16.49
C LYS A 39 -32.98 -43.80 -16.63
N CYS A 40 -32.83 -44.75 -15.70
CA CYS A 40 -33.45 -46.08 -15.82
C CYS A 40 -34.39 -46.45 -14.68
N GLY A 41 -34.55 -45.59 -13.65
CA GLY A 41 -35.45 -45.81 -12.52
C GLY A 41 -35.02 -46.89 -11.52
N LYS A 42 -33.89 -47.57 -11.75
CA LYS A 42 -33.38 -48.61 -10.85
C LYS A 42 -32.69 -47.99 -9.62
N PRO A 43 -32.56 -48.74 -8.50
CA PRO A 43 -31.76 -48.32 -7.35
C PRO A 43 -30.33 -47.94 -7.78
N GLY A 44 -29.86 -46.82 -7.27
CA GLY A 44 -28.53 -46.28 -7.51
C GLY A 44 -27.89 -45.74 -6.24
N ARG A 45 -26.62 -45.36 -6.34
CA ARG A 45 -25.87 -44.75 -5.23
C ARG A 45 -25.28 -43.43 -5.70
N ARG A 46 -25.33 -42.40 -4.84
CA ARG A 46 -24.64 -41.13 -5.07
C ARG A 46 -23.13 -41.35 -5.05
N GLU A 47 -22.43 -40.49 -5.79
CA GLU A 47 -21.00 -40.28 -5.53
C GLU A 47 -20.83 -39.79 -4.08
N THR A 48 -19.89 -40.37 -3.37
CA THR A 48 -19.62 -40.08 -1.95
C THR A 48 -18.39 -39.21 -1.75
N ASP A 49 -17.58 -39.06 -2.80
CA ASP A 49 -16.46 -38.14 -2.81
C ASP A 49 -16.95 -36.70 -2.97
N THR A 50 -16.28 -35.78 -2.28
CA THR A 50 -16.52 -34.34 -2.42
C THR A 50 -15.44 -33.72 -3.27
N MET A 51 -15.78 -32.65 -4.00
CA MET A 51 -14.77 -31.86 -4.68
C MET A 51 -13.81 -31.24 -3.66
N ASP A 52 -12.52 -31.19 -4.02
CA ASP A 52 -11.50 -30.52 -3.22
C ASP A 52 -11.75 -29.00 -3.13
N GLY A 53 -11.19 -28.35 -2.11
CA GLY A 53 -11.34 -26.90 -1.89
C GLY A 53 -10.90 -26.03 -3.08
N PHE A 54 -9.97 -26.51 -3.92
CA PHE A 54 -9.57 -25.81 -5.14
C PHE A 54 -10.69 -25.73 -6.19
N ALA A 55 -11.66 -26.64 -6.19
CA ALA A 55 -12.80 -26.55 -7.11
C ALA A 55 -13.61 -25.26 -6.86
N CYS A 56 -13.77 -24.86 -5.59
CA CYS A 56 -14.45 -23.63 -5.22
C CYS A 56 -13.57 -22.40 -5.48
N SER A 57 -12.31 -22.43 -5.05
CA SER A 57 -11.41 -21.27 -5.15
C SER A 57 -10.93 -20.99 -6.58
N SER A 58 -11.18 -21.87 -7.55
CA SER A 58 -10.80 -21.64 -8.94
C SER A 58 -11.65 -20.61 -9.68
N TRP A 59 -12.82 -20.25 -9.15
CA TRP A 59 -13.76 -19.35 -9.86
C TRP A 59 -14.53 -18.41 -8.94
N TYR A 60 -14.22 -18.36 -7.64
CA TYR A 60 -14.93 -17.49 -6.68
C TYR A 60 -14.92 -15.99 -7.07
N PHE A 61 -13.87 -15.51 -7.75
CA PHE A 61 -13.80 -14.13 -8.27
C PHE A 61 -14.89 -13.84 -9.31
N LEU A 62 -15.34 -14.86 -10.07
CA LEU A 62 -16.50 -14.76 -10.96
C LEU A 62 -17.83 -14.80 -10.20
N ARG A 63 -17.88 -15.39 -8.99
CA ARG A 63 -19.11 -15.39 -8.19
C ARG A 63 -19.34 -14.06 -7.47
N PHE A 64 -18.26 -13.35 -7.08
CA PHE A 64 -18.35 -12.11 -6.30
C PHE A 64 -19.10 -10.97 -6.99
N ILE A 65 -19.14 -10.95 -8.32
CA ILE A 65 -19.87 -9.93 -9.08
C ILE A 65 -21.40 -10.07 -8.95
N SER A 66 -21.91 -11.26 -8.60
CA SER A 66 -23.34 -11.52 -8.47
C SER A 66 -23.61 -12.66 -7.45
N PRO A 67 -23.23 -12.50 -6.18
CA PRO A 67 -23.18 -13.61 -5.22
C PRO A 67 -24.57 -14.10 -4.79
N ARG A 68 -25.61 -13.31 -5.04
CA ARG A 68 -27.01 -13.59 -4.71
C ARG A 68 -27.84 -14.05 -5.92
N LEU A 69 -27.19 -14.31 -7.06
CA LEU A 69 -27.87 -14.81 -8.25
C LEU A 69 -28.13 -16.31 -8.12
N ASP A 70 -29.39 -16.73 -8.12
CA ASP A 70 -29.76 -18.14 -7.91
C ASP A 70 -30.01 -18.90 -9.22
N SER A 71 -30.18 -18.19 -10.33
CA SER A 71 -30.52 -18.78 -11.64
C SER A 71 -29.30 -19.15 -12.49
N ALA A 72 -28.10 -18.72 -12.10
CA ALA A 72 -26.86 -18.99 -12.84
C ALA A 72 -25.63 -18.89 -11.91
N PRO A 73 -24.47 -19.47 -12.31
CA PRO A 73 -23.23 -19.34 -11.54
C PRO A 73 -22.81 -17.89 -11.31
N PHE A 74 -22.98 -17.03 -12.31
CA PHE A 74 -22.74 -15.59 -12.22
C PHE A 74 -23.45 -14.82 -13.35
N ASP A 75 -23.62 -13.51 -13.17
CA ASP A 75 -24.24 -12.62 -14.16
C ASP A 75 -23.26 -12.26 -15.28
N ALA A 76 -23.65 -12.55 -16.53
CA ALA A 76 -22.78 -12.38 -17.69
C ALA A 76 -22.49 -10.90 -18.01
N GLU A 77 -23.44 -9.99 -17.80
CA GLU A 77 -23.22 -8.56 -18.05
C GLU A 77 -22.30 -7.96 -16.99
N SER A 78 -22.49 -8.31 -15.72
CA SER A 78 -21.58 -7.92 -14.63
C SER A 78 -20.16 -8.44 -14.87
N ALA A 79 -20.01 -9.64 -15.43
CA ALA A 79 -18.70 -10.21 -15.76
C ALA A 79 -17.96 -9.37 -16.81
N LYS A 80 -18.67 -8.86 -17.83
CA LYS A 80 -18.06 -7.98 -18.85
C LYS A 80 -17.57 -6.64 -18.28
N PHE A 81 -18.22 -6.14 -17.24
CA PHE A 81 -17.85 -4.88 -16.60
C PHE A 81 -16.67 -5.04 -15.63
N TRP A 82 -16.74 -6.05 -14.75
CA TRP A 82 -15.78 -6.19 -13.64
C TRP A 82 -14.57 -7.05 -13.95
N LEU A 83 -14.60 -7.89 -14.98
CA LEU A 83 -13.56 -8.88 -15.25
C LEU A 83 -12.87 -8.66 -16.60
N PRO A 84 -11.61 -9.13 -16.75
CA PRO A 84 -10.78 -9.83 -15.76
C PRO A 84 -10.36 -8.92 -14.61
N VAL A 85 -9.98 -9.52 -13.47
CA VAL A 85 -9.53 -8.77 -12.28
C VAL A 85 -8.28 -7.98 -12.64
N ASP A 86 -8.30 -6.67 -12.40
CA ASP A 86 -7.16 -5.80 -12.72
C ASP A 86 -5.92 -6.14 -11.90
N LEU A 87 -6.10 -6.34 -10.59
CA LEU A 87 -5.02 -6.60 -9.64
C LEU A 87 -5.41 -7.70 -8.66
N TYR A 88 -4.66 -8.80 -8.71
CA TYR A 88 -4.76 -9.90 -7.77
C TYR A 88 -3.57 -9.89 -6.81
N VAL A 89 -3.87 -9.89 -5.51
CA VAL A 89 -2.87 -9.87 -4.45
C VAL A 89 -2.98 -11.17 -3.64
N GLY A 90 -1.91 -11.95 -3.58
CA GLY A 90 -1.88 -13.22 -2.86
C GLY A 90 -0.48 -13.78 -2.71
N GLY A 91 -0.21 -14.57 -1.68
CA GLY A 91 1.13 -15.05 -1.40
C GLY A 91 1.66 -16.01 -2.47
N ALA A 92 2.98 -16.08 -2.60
CA ALA A 92 3.64 -16.91 -3.61
C ALA A 92 3.41 -18.43 -3.41
N GLU A 93 2.99 -18.85 -2.22
CA GLU A 93 2.59 -20.23 -1.91
C GLU A 93 1.46 -20.76 -2.81
N HIS A 94 0.68 -19.87 -3.43
CA HIS A 94 -0.42 -20.22 -4.31
C HIS A 94 -0.04 -20.30 -5.80
N ALA A 95 1.24 -20.07 -6.15
CA ALA A 95 1.73 -20.02 -7.53
C ALA A 95 1.43 -21.28 -8.36
N VAL A 96 1.63 -22.47 -7.79
CA VAL A 96 1.53 -23.76 -8.52
C VAL A 96 0.21 -24.50 -8.31
N MET A 97 -0.68 -23.99 -7.47
CA MET A 97 -1.99 -24.61 -7.17
C MET A 97 -3.13 -23.69 -7.60
N HIS A 98 -3.65 -22.89 -6.66
CA HIS A 98 -4.80 -22.01 -6.90
C HIS A 98 -4.64 -21.15 -8.17
N LEU A 99 -3.47 -20.51 -8.38
CA LEU A 99 -3.26 -19.66 -9.55
C LEU A 99 -3.28 -20.47 -10.87
N LEU A 100 -2.80 -21.72 -10.86
CA LEU A 100 -2.91 -22.59 -12.02
C LEU A 100 -4.36 -23.01 -12.26
N TYR A 101 -5.07 -23.43 -11.22
CA TYR A 101 -6.46 -23.87 -11.34
C TYR A 101 -7.41 -22.73 -11.75
N ALA A 102 -7.22 -21.52 -11.22
CA ALA A 102 -7.99 -20.35 -11.61
C ALA A 102 -7.82 -20.05 -13.11
N ARG A 103 -6.59 -20.11 -13.61
CA ARG A 103 -6.30 -19.94 -15.04
C ARG A 103 -6.90 -21.06 -15.88
N PHE A 104 -6.75 -22.31 -15.47
CA PHE A 104 -7.32 -23.45 -16.17
C PHE A 104 -8.84 -23.35 -16.28
N TRP A 105 -9.54 -23.12 -15.16
CA TRP A 105 -11.00 -22.97 -15.15
C TRP A 105 -11.48 -21.76 -15.96
N THR A 106 -10.73 -20.66 -15.95
CA THR A 106 -11.04 -19.51 -16.81
C THR A 106 -11.02 -19.89 -18.29
N LYS A 107 -10.04 -20.68 -18.74
CA LYS A 107 -9.95 -21.15 -20.13
C LYS A 107 -11.08 -22.14 -20.47
N VAL A 108 -11.39 -23.05 -19.56
CA VAL A 108 -12.56 -23.95 -19.72
C VAL A 108 -13.86 -23.15 -19.85
N MET A 109 -14.05 -22.11 -19.03
CA MET A 109 -15.23 -21.24 -19.11
C MET A 109 -15.24 -20.39 -20.38
N TYR A 110 -14.07 -19.97 -20.88
CA TYR A 110 -13.94 -19.28 -22.15
C TYR A 110 -14.36 -20.19 -23.32
N ASP A 111 -13.84 -21.42 -23.37
CA ASP A 111 -14.19 -22.40 -24.40
C ASP A 111 -15.68 -22.79 -24.35
N ALA A 112 -16.27 -22.78 -23.15
CA ALA A 112 -17.71 -22.97 -22.93
C ALA A 112 -18.57 -21.73 -23.25
N GLY A 113 -17.96 -20.59 -23.62
CA GLY A 113 -18.66 -19.35 -23.94
C GLY A 113 -19.24 -18.59 -22.75
N LEU A 114 -18.79 -18.89 -21.52
CA LEU A 114 -19.27 -18.26 -20.29
C LEU A 114 -18.55 -16.95 -19.96
N VAL A 115 -17.32 -16.78 -20.44
CA VAL A 115 -16.52 -15.56 -20.28
C VAL A 115 -15.85 -15.20 -21.61
N ASN A 116 -15.48 -13.94 -21.79
CA ASN A 116 -14.83 -13.43 -23.02
C ASN A 116 -13.33 -13.16 -22.86
N PHE A 117 -12.71 -13.66 -21.78
CA PHE A 117 -11.28 -13.51 -21.48
C PHE A 117 -10.65 -14.86 -21.12
N ILE A 118 -9.35 -15.00 -21.39
CA ILE A 118 -8.62 -16.28 -21.20
C ILE A 118 -7.67 -16.29 -19.99
N GLU A 119 -7.46 -15.14 -19.34
CA GLU A 119 -6.64 -15.01 -18.13
C GLU A 119 -7.46 -14.24 -17.08
N PRO A 120 -7.58 -14.75 -15.83
CA PRO A 120 -8.47 -14.16 -14.82
C PRO A 120 -7.91 -12.90 -14.17
N PHE A 121 -6.59 -12.71 -14.18
CA PHE A 121 -5.89 -11.65 -13.45
C PHE A 121 -4.95 -10.91 -14.42
N ARG A 122 -5.10 -9.58 -14.56
CA ARG A 122 -4.23 -8.76 -15.42
C ARG A 122 -2.86 -8.53 -14.78
N GLN A 123 -2.85 -8.27 -13.47
CA GLN A 123 -1.66 -8.09 -12.68
C GLN A 123 -1.71 -8.99 -11.45
N LEU A 124 -0.60 -9.66 -11.15
CA LEU A 124 -0.38 -10.43 -9.93
C LEU A 124 0.68 -9.72 -9.08
N ARG A 125 0.41 -9.55 -7.79
CA ARG A 125 1.38 -9.09 -6.79
C ARG A 125 1.44 -10.09 -5.65
N ASN A 126 2.63 -10.55 -5.32
CA ASN A 126 2.83 -11.48 -4.22
C ASN A 126 3.34 -10.73 -2.99
N GLN A 127 2.57 -10.72 -1.91
CA GLN A 127 3.07 -10.21 -0.64
C GLN A 127 4.13 -11.15 -0.07
N GLY A 128 5.12 -10.58 0.61
CA GLY A 128 6.06 -11.32 1.43
C GLY A 128 5.39 -11.92 2.67
N MET A 129 6.02 -12.95 3.24
CA MET A 129 5.50 -13.62 4.42
C MET A 129 5.86 -12.83 5.69
N MET A 130 4.87 -12.67 6.57
CA MET A 130 5.11 -12.13 7.92
C MET A 130 5.59 -13.25 8.85
N LEU A 131 6.79 -13.07 9.40
CA LEU A 131 7.43 -13.99 10.32
C LEU A 131 7.20 -13.52 11.77
N ALA A 132 7.31 -14.44 12.73
CA ALA A 132 7.38 -14.09 14.14
C ALA A 132 8.64 -13.26 14.43
N GLY A 133 8.72 -12.62 15.60
CA GLY A 133 9.84 -11.76 15.96
C GLY A 133 11.21 -12.46 16.01
N ASP A 134 11.21 -13.80 16.11
CA ASP A 134 12.40 -14.65 16.05
C ASP A 134 12.78 -15.06 14.60
N GLY A 135 12.05 -14.58 13.60
CA GLY A 135 12.25 -14.93 12.18
C GLY A 135 11.65 -16.28 11.79
N SER A 136 10.93 -16.96 12.67
CA SER A 136 10.27 -18.23 12.34
C SER A 136 8.88 -18.02 11.74
N LYS A 137 8.43 -18.96 10.89
CA LYS A 137 7.04 -18.96 10.41
C LYS A 137 6.07 -19.08 11.59
N MET A 138 5.06 -18.20 11.63
CA MET A 138 4.01 -18.23 12.64
C MET A 138 3.16 -19.50 12.51
N SER A 139 2.93 -20.23 13.61
CA SER A 139 2.03 -21.38 13.65
C SER A 139 1.46 -21.64 15.04
N LYS A 140 0.25 -22.23 15.10
CA LYS A 140 -0.41 -22.56 16.37
C LYS A 140 0.44 -23.54 17.20
N SER A 141 1.08 -24.50 16.53
CA SER A 141 1.96 -25.49 17.18
C SER A 141 3.20 -24.89 17.83
N LYS A 142 3.67 -23.73 17.36
CA LYS A 142 4.84 -23.02 17.91
C LYS A 142 4.45 -21.96 18.94
N ASN A 143 3.16 -21.73 19.16
CA ASN A 143 2.62 -20.72 20.06
C ASN A 143 3.25 -19.32 19.88
N ASN A 144 3.53 -18.94 18.63
CA ASN A 144 4.22 -17.70 18.24
C ASN A 144 3.37 -16.81 17.31
N ILE A 145 2.04 -17.03 17.30
CA ILE A 145 1.11 -16.25 16.48
C ILE A 145 0.87 -14.90 17.14
N ILE A 146 1.02 -13.82 16.38
CA ILE A 146 0.46 -12.52 16.75
C ILE A 146 -0.98 -12.46 16.21
N THR A 147 -1.95 -12.22 17.08
CA THR A 147 -3.35 -12.08 16.69
C THR A 147 -3.64 -10.61 16.37
N PRO A 148 -4.32 -10.30 15.25
CA PRO A 148 -4.70 -8.93 14.92
C PRO A 148 -5.58 -8.27 15.99
N ASP A 149 -6.50 -9.02 16.61
CA ASP A 149 -7.46 -8.50 17.58
C ASP A 149 -6.78 -7.89 18.81
N GLU A 150 -5.77 -8.57 19.37
CA GLU A 150 -4.98 -8.07 20.50
C GLU A 150 -4.24 -6.76 20.14
N MET A 151 -3.73 -6.68 18.91
CA MET A 151 -3.01 -5.48 18.44
C MET A 151 -3.97 -4.32 18.19
N VAL A 152 -5.16 -4.59 17.65
CA VAL A 152 -6.21 -3.59 17.45
C VAL A 152 -6.73 -3.06 18.79
N GLU A 153 -6.96 -3.93 19.77
CA GLU A 153 -7.40 -3.50 21.10
C GLU A 153 -6.37 -2.60 21.79
N LYS A 154 -5.07 -2.91 21.61
CA LYS A 154 -3.98 -2.19 22.26
C LYS A 154 -3.57 -0.89 21.56
N TYR A 155 -3.57 -0.87 20.23
CA TYR A 155 -3.01 0.23 19.42
C TYR A 155 -3.98 0.84 18.41
N GLY A 156 -5.15 0.24 18.21
CA GLY A 156 -6.10 0.64 17.17
C GLY A 156 -5.77 0.08 15.79
N ALA A 157 -6.81 -0.02 14.95
CA ALA A 157 -6.71 -0.58 13.61
C ALA A 157 -5.76 0.19 12.69
N ASP A 158 -5.73 1.52 12.79
CA ASP A 158 -4.89 2.37 11.94
C ASP A 158 -3.41 2.21 12.22
N ALA A 159 -3.03 2.13 13.50
CA ALA A 159 -1.64 1.89 13.87
C ALA A 159 -1.17 0.52 13.36
N LEU A 160 -2.01 -0.51 13.46
CA LEU A 160 -1.69 -1.86 12.96
C LEU A 160 -1.58 -1.88 11.44
N ARG A 161 -2.52 -1.29 10.71
CA ARG A 161 -2.50 -1.19 9.24
C ARG A 161 -1.25 -0.46 8.75
N ALA A 162 -1.00 0.73 9.31
CA ALA A 162 0.16 1.52 8.95
C ALA A 162 1.47 0.78 9.28
N PHE A 163 1.50 0.01 10.37
CA PHE A 163 2.66 -0.77 10.75
C PHE A 163 2.94 -1.86 9.73
N ILE A 164 1.93 -2.67 9.39
CA ILE A 164 2.05 -3.75 8.39
C ILE A 164 2.54 -3.19 7.04
N LEU A 165 2.01 -2.04 6.62
CA LEU A 165 2.38 -1.38 5.37
C LEU A 165 3.77 -0.73 5.41
N PHE A 166 4.30 -0.41 6.60
CA PHE A 166 5.61 0.22 6.76
C PHE A 166 6.76 -0.76 6.99
N LEU A 167 6.46 -2.00 7.38
CA LEU A 167 7.42 -3.01 7.80
C LEU A 167 8.55 -3.26 6.79
N GLY A 168 8.28 -3.14 5.50
CA GLY A 168 9.29 -3.31 4.47
C GLY A 168 8.71 -3.24 3.06
N THR A 169 9.53 -3.63 2.09
CA THR A 169 9.09 -3.81 0.71
C THR A 169 8.02 -4.89 0.66
N PHE A 170 6.91 -4.61 -0.03
CA PHE A 170 5.72 -5.45 -0.09
C PHE A 170 5.99 -6.94 -0.39
N GLU A 171 6.97 -7.24 -1.24
CA GLU A 171 7.28 -8.60 -1.72
C GLU A 171 8.25 -9.37 -0.80
N LEU A 172 8.89 -8.70 0.16
CA LEU A 172 9.93 -9.31 1.00
C LEU A 172 9.35 -9.87 2.30
N GLU A 173 9.93 -10.97 2.77
CA GLU A 173 9.63 -11.50 4.09
C GLU A 173 10.09 -10.52 5.17
N VAL A 174 9.24 -10.30 6.18
CA VAL A 174 9.55 -9.39 7.28
C VAL A 174 9.18 -10.03 8.61
N ALA A 175 10.07 -9.91 9.59
CA ALA A 175 9.81 -10.32 10.96
C ALA A 175 9.00 -9.27 11.71
N TRP A 176 8.03 -9.73 12.49
CA TRP A 176 7.25 -8.89 13.38
C TRP A 176 8.14 -8.12 14.36
N SER A 177 7.80 -6.86 14.62
CA SER A 177 8.53 -5.98 15.55
C SER A 177 7.57 -5.18 16.42
N ASP A 178 7.52 -5.51 17.71
CA ASP A 178 6.74 -4.75 18.69
C ASP A 178 7.22 -3.30 18.82
N GLU A 179 8.52 -3.06 18.61
CA GLU A 179 9.07 -1.71 18.60
C GLU A 179 8.59 -0.93 17.37
N GLY A 180 8.58 -1.56 16.19
CA GLY A 180 8.01 -0.97 14.98
C GLY A 180 6.53 -0.64 15.15
N MET A 181 5.76 -1.54 15.77
CA MET A 181 4.34 -1.34 16.10
C MET A 181 4.15 -0.12 17.02
N ARG A 182 4.94 -0.02 18.11
CA ARG A 182 4.93 1.17 18.99
C ARG A 182 5.35 2.45 18.26
N GLY A 183 6.32 2.35 17.34
CA GLY A 183 6.76 3.46 16.50
C GLY A 183 5.63 3.99 15.62
N MET A 184 4.87 3.10 15.01
CA MET A 184 3.75 3.49 14.18
C MET A 184 2.59 4.08 14.98
N HIS A 185 2.29 3.51 16.15
CA HIS A 185 1.33 4.11 17.07
C HIS A 185 1.71 5.56 17.42
N ARG A 186 2.99 5.83 17.75
CA ARG A 186 3.47 7.21 17.97
C ARG A 186 3.32 8.11 16.75
N PHE A 187 3.53 7.60 15.53
CA PHE A 187 3.30 8.38 14.32
C PHE A 187 1.83 8.77 14.17
N VAL A 188 0.91 7.80 14.30
CA VAL A 188 -0.54 8.04 14.26
C VAL A 188 -0.96 9.06 15.32
N SER A 189 -0.50 8.92 16.57
CA SER A 189 -0.78 9.90 17.63
C SER A 189 -0.25 11.29 17.29
N ARG A 190 0.97 11.41 16.74
CA ARG A 190 1.52 12.71 16.36
C ARG A 190 0.69 13.42 15.28
N VAL A 191 0.14 12.68 14.33
CA VAL A 191 -0.78 13.25 13.33
C VAL A 191 -2.07 13.73 14.00
N TYR A 192 -2.64 12.92 14.90
CA TYR A 192 -3.81 13.31 15.67
C TYR A 192 -3.60 14.61 16.43
N ASP A 193 -2.52 14.69 17.22
CA ASP A 193 -2.21 15.86 18.05
C ASP A 193 -1.99 17.10 17.16
N LEU A 194 -1.17 16.97 16.11
CA LEU A 194 -0.87 18.07 15.18
C LEU A 194 -2.13 18.71 14.59
N ILE A 195 -3.04 17.89 14.06
CA ILE A 195 -4.23 18.39 13.37
C ILE A 195 -5.30 18.83 14.37
N SER A 196 -5.43 18.16 15.51
CA SER A 196 -6.40 18.54 16.55
C SER A 196 -6.04 19.89 17.18
N GLU A 197 -4.76 20.14 17.45
CA GLU A 197 -4.26 21.42 17.96
C GLU A 197 -4.31 22.52 16.89
N ASN A 198 -4.09 22.16 15.62
CA ASN A 198 -4.01 23.10 14.50
C ASN A 198 -4.97 22.68 13.39
N PRO A 199 -6.30 22.82 13.56
CA PRO A 199 -7.28 22.38 12.57
C PRO A 199 -7.31 23.25 11.30
N GLY A 200 -6.47 24.28 11.19
CA GLY A 200 -6.44 25.15 10.01
C GLY A 200 -7.65 26.07 9.87
N LYS A 201 -8.34 26.39 10.97
CA LYS A 201 -9.51 27.30 10.97
C LYS A 201 -9.17 28.77 10.71
N GLY A 202 -7.89 29.13 10.71
CA GLY A 202 -7.44 30.49 10.43
C GLY A 202 -7.65 30.91 8.96
N SER A 203 -7.72 32.22 8.73
CA SER A 203 -7.93 32.85 7.42
C SER A 203 -6.73 33.70 6.98
N GLY A 204 -5.57 33.55 7.63
CA GLY A 204 -4.36 34.27 7.28
C GLY A 204 -3.85 33.92 5.89
N LYS A 205 -3.18 34.87 5.23
CA LYS A 205 -2.42 34.60 4.02
C LYS A 205 -1.09 33.96 4.39
N ALA A 206 -0.67 32.96 3.62
CA ALA A 206 0.66 32.37 3.74
C ALA A 206 1.59 33.13 2.78
N GLU A 207 2.62 33.77 3.34
CA GLU A 207 3.60 34.55 2.61
C GLU A 207 5.01 34.23 3.14
N GLY A 208 6.02 34.39 2.28
CA GLY A 208 7.42 34.15 2.64
C GLY A 208 7.95 32.76 2.29
N LYS A 209 9.25 32.56 2.52
CA LYS A 209 9.98 31.35 2.12
C LYS A 209 9.38 30.10 2.75
N GLU A 210 8.97 30.17 4.02
CA GLU A 210 8.42 29.03 4.75
C GLU A 210 7.07 28.56 4.18
N ALA A 211 6.25 29.50 3.67
CA ALA A 211 5.00 29.17 2.99
C ALA A 211 5.28 28.44 1.66
N ASP A 212 6.20 28.98 0.86
CA ASP A 212 6.60 28.40 -0.43
C ASP A 212 7.21 27.00 -0.23
N ASP A 213 8.05 26.83 0.80
CA ASP A 213 8.67 25.55 1.13
C ASP A 213 7.62 24.51 1.54
N LEU A 214 6.66 24.86 2.41
CA LEU A 214 5.60 23.95 2.83
C LEU A 214 4.71 23.54 1.65
N TYR A 215 4.35 24.50 0.78
CA TYR A 215 3.59 24.25 -0.44
C TYR A 215 4.30 23.27 -1.38
N ARG A 216 5.61 23.47 -1.59
CA ARG A 216 6.44 22.56 -2.40
C ARG A 216 6.53 21.17 -1.78
N ILE A 217 6.74 21.06 -0.46
CA ILE A 217 6.79 19.78 0.25
C ILE A 217 5.47 19.02 0.10
N MET A 218 4.33 19.70 0.24
CA MET A 218 3.00 19.11 0.01
C MET A 218 2.89 18.51 -1.39
N HIS A 219 3.21 19.27 -2.45
CA HIS A 219 3.09 18.77 -3.83
C HIS A 219 4.09 17.67 -4.17
N ARG A 220 5.32 17.72 -3.63
CA ARG A 220 6.27 16.59 -3.73
C ARG A 220 5.73 15.34 -3.06
N THR A 221 5.10 15.50 -1.89
CA THR A 221 4.48 14.40 -1.15
C THR A 221 3.32 13.80 -1.93
N ILE A 222 2.44 14.62 -2.53
CA ILE A 222 1.35 14.14 -3.40
C ILE A 222 1.92 13.27 -4.53
N ARG A 223 2.92 13.77 -5.28
CA ARG A 223 3.52 13.02 -6.39
C ARG A 223 4.15 11.71 -5.91
N ALA A 224 4.95 11.78 -4.84
CA ALA A 224 5.69 10.62 -4.33
C ALA A 224 4.73 9.54 -3.79
N VAL A 225 3.78 9.92 -2.93
CA VAL A 225 2.80 8.97 -2.37
C VAL A 225 1.93 8.37 -3.47
N SER A 226 1.48 9.15 -4.46
CA SER A 226 0.70 8.62 -5.57
C SER A 226 1.47 7.55 -6.36
N ASN A 227 2.74 7.80 -6.65
CA ASN A 227 3.59 6.84 -7.35
C ASN A 227 3.88 5.61 -6.48
N ASP A 228 4.18 5.81 -5.20
CA ASP A 228 4.53 4.75 -4.27
C ASP A 228 3.34 3.80 -4.04
N LEU A 229 2.13 4.31 -3.88
CA LEU A 229 0.92 3.49 -3.75
C LEU A 229 0.66 2.66 -5.02
N ASN A 230 0.79 3.26 -6.21
CA ASN A 230 0.66 2.54 -7.48
C ASN A 230 1.71 1.44 -7.63
N ASN A 231 2.91 1.65 -7.09
CA ASN A 231 4.03 0.71 -7.14
C ASN A 231 4.10 -0.25 -5.94
N PHE A 232 3.11 -0.24 -5.04
CA PHE A 232 3.10 -1.06 -3.81
C PHE A 232 4.30 -0.77 -2.88
N SER A 233 4.91 0.40 -3.01
CA SER A 233 5.98 0.91 -2.13
C SER A 233 5.37 1.60 -0.91
N PHE A 234 4.52 0.89 -0.17
CA PHE A 234 3.73 1.47 0.93
C PHE A 234 4.61 2.01 2.07
N ASN A 235 5.76 1.39 2.30
CA ASN A 235 6.72 1.82 3.30
C ASN A 235 7.32 3.19 2.96
N THR A 236 7.67 3.43 1.70
CA THR A 236 8.18 4.74 1.27
C THR A 236 7.07 5.78 1.25
N ALA A 237 5.84 5.42 0.85
CA ALA A 237 4.69 6.32 0.94
C ALA A 237 4.48 6.83 2.37
N ILE A 238 4.51 5.94 3.37
CA ILE A 238 4.41 6.29 4.79
C ILE A 238 5.58 7.17 5.23
N ALA A 239 6.81 6.88 4.78
CA ALA A 239 7.97 7.72 5.07
C ALA A 239 7.78 9.16 4.54
N ARG A 240 7.21 9.35 3.34
CA ARG A 240 6.88 10.69 2.80
C ARG A 240 5.81 11.40 3.62
N LEU A 241 4.81 10.66 4.13
CA LEU A 241 3.79 11.22 5.01
C LEU A 241 4.38 11.62 6.37
N MET A 242 5.35 10.87 6.89
CA MET A 242 6.12 11.25 8.08
C MET A 242 6.94 12.52 7.84
N GLU A 243 7.60 12.64 6.69
CA GLU A 243 8.34 13.85 6.28
C GLU A 243 7.44 15.08 6.23
N LEU A 244 6.27 14.98 5.56
CA LEU A 244 5.29 16.07 5.51
C LEU A 244 4.77 16.42 6.91
N THR A 245 4.45 15.43 7.74
CA THR A 245 3.98 15.64 9.12
C THR A 245 5.04 16.37 9.94
N ASN A 246 6.31 15.98 9.82
CA ASN A 246 7.41 16.67 10.52
C ASN A 246 7.58 18.11 10.03
N ALA A 247 7.48 18.36 8.72
CA ALA A 247 7.53 19.72 8.15
C ALA A 247 6.39 20.60 8.68
N MET A 248 5.18 20.04 8.80
CA MET A 248 4.05 20.72 9.42
C MET A 248 4.30 21.02 10.91
N ILE A 249 4.78 20.05 11.70
CA ILE A 249 5.11 20.27 13.12
C ILE A 249 6.12 21.41 13.27
N ASP A 250 7.15 21.44 12.44
CA ASP A 250 8.17 22.49 12.44
C ASP A 250 7.59 23.85 12.06
N ALA A 251 6.75 23.90 11.02
CA ALA A 251 6.06 25.12 10.60
C ALA A 251 5.13 25.65 11.70
N ALA A 252 4.36 24.80 12.38
CA ALA A 252 3.48 25.21 13.49
C ALA A 252 4.26 25.81 14.67
N LYS A 253 5.47 25.30 14.95
CA LYS A 253 6.31 25.79 16.07
C LYS A 253 7.07 27.07 15.74
N LYS A 254 7.54 27.20 14.50
CA LYS A 254 8.51 28.24 14.11
C LYS A 254 7.88 29.42 13.39
N THR A 255 6.64 29.28 12.92
CA THR A 255 5.98 30.27 12.04
C THR A 255 4.53 30.49 12.44
N GLN A 256 3.84 31.41 11.76
CA GLN A 256 2.41 31.64 11.92
C GLN A 256 1.57 30.88 10.88
N LEU A 257 2.16 29.93 10.15
CA LEU A 257 1.50 29.22 9.06
C LEU A 257 0.28 28.42 9.51
N ALA A 258 0.25 27.91 10.75
CA ALA A 258 -0.89 27.16 11.29
C ALA A 258 -2.23 27.92 11.27
N SER A 259 -2.18 29.26 11.21
CA SER A 259 -3.36 30.13 11.12
C SER A 259 -3.71 30.56 9.68
N THR A 260 -3.09 29.94 8.67
CA THR A 260 -3.28 30.32 7.26
C THR A 260 -4.18 29.36 6.49
N THR A 261 -4.66 29.81 5.34
CA THR A 261 -5.41 28.94 4.41
C THR A 261 -4.54 27.84 3.82
N LEU A 262 -3.24 28.09 3.61
CA LEU A 262 -2.28 27.08 3.15
C LEU A 262 -2.21 25.91 4.13
N TRP A 263 -2.16 26.17 5.43
CA TRP A 263 -2.13 25.08 6.41
C TRP A 263 -3.35 24.17 6.33
N ARG A 264 -4.53 24.75 6.12
CA ARG A 264 -5.77 23.97 5.92
C ARG A 264 -5.67 23.07 4.69
N GLU A 265 -5.16 23.62 3.59
CA GLU A 265 -4.94 22.86 2.34
C GLU A 265 -3.95 21.70 2.55
N VAL A 266 -2.84 21.95 3.26
CA VAL A 266 -1.83 20.94 3.56
C VAL A 266 -2.37 19.87 4.50
N ALA A 267 -3.10 20.26 5.55
CA ALA A 267 -3.77 19.34 6.48
C ALA A 267 -4.78 18.45 5.75
N GLN A 268 -5.66 19.03 4.95
CA GLN A 268 -6.64 18.29 4.16
C GLN A 268 -5.97 17.35 3.15
N THR A 269 -4.87 17.79 2.53
CA THR A 269 -4.08 16.95 1.63
C THR A 269 -3.44 15.77 2.37
N LEU A 270 -2.81 16.01 3.52
CA LEU A 270 -2.24 14.96 4.36
C LEU A 270 -3.29 13.91 4.73
N LEU A 271 -4.49 14.33 5.14
CA LEU A 271 -5.58 13.42 5.50
C LEU A 271 -6.08 12.59 4.31
N LYS A 272 -6.22 13.20 3.13
CA LYS A 272 -6.56 12.46 1.90
C LYS A 272 -5.51 11.41 1.55
N LEU A 273 -4.22 11.75 1.68
CA LEU A 273 -3.12 10.81 1.40
C LEU A 273 -3.00 9.70 2.46
N LEU A 274 -3.36 9.99 3.71
CA LEU A 274 -3.39 9.02 4.81
C LEU A 274 -4.59 8.07 4.73
N ALA A 275 -5.72 8.49 4.16
CA ALA A 275 -6.99 7.75 4.19
C ALA A 275 -6.90 6.28 3.71
N PRO A 276 -6.12 5.90 2.68
CA PRO A 276 -5.94 4.50 2.31
C PRO A 276 -5.23 3.65 3.38
N ILE A 277 -4.40 4.28 4.20
CA ILE A 277 -3.50 3.64 5.17
C ILE A 277 -4.15 3.64 6.56
N THR A 278 -4.56 4.82 7.04
CA THR A 278 -5.19 5.07 8.35
C THR A 278 -6.60 5.66 8.17
N PRO A 279 -7.57 4.87 7.68
CA PRO A 279 -8.88 5.37 7.27
C PRO A 279 -9.71 6.00 8.39
N PHE A 280 -9.57 5.53 9.64
CA PHE A 280 -10.41 5.99 10.74
C PHE A 280 -9.92 7.35 11.27
N LEU A 281 -8.61 7.50 11.49
CA LEU A 281 -7.93 8.73 11.84
C LEU A 281 -8.19 9.82 10.78
N ALA A 282 -8.06 9.46 9.51
CA ALA A 282 -8.25 10.39 8.41
C ALA A 282 -9.69 10.93 8.37
N GLU A 283 -10.68 10.06 8.55
CA GLU A 283 -12.10 10.46 8.59
C GLU A 283 -12.41 11.34 9.82
N GLU A 284 -11.94 10.95 11.01
CA GLU A 284 -12.17 11.67 12.25
C GLU A 284 -11.62 13.10 12.18
N LEU A 285 -10.39 13.26 11.67
CA LEU A 285 -9.75 14.57 11.55
C LEU A 285 -10.24 15.39 10.34
N TRP A 286 -10.84 14.76 9.33
CA TRP A 286 -11.27 15.47 8.12
C TRP A 286 -12.24 16.61 8.43
N GLN A 287 -13.26 16.32 9.24
CA GLN A 287 -14.29 17.29 9.60
C GLN A 287 -13.74 18.42 10.47
N THR A 288 -12.75 18.14 11.33
CA THR A 288 -12.16 19.17 12.21
C THR A 288 -11.45 20.26 11.41
N THR A 289 -10.93 19.91 10.23
CA THR A 289 -10.31 20.84 9.27
C THR A 289 -11.31 21.63 8.41
N GLY A 290 -12.61 21.44 8.63
CA GLY A 290 -13.68 22.02 7.81
C GLY A 290 -13.90 21.27 6.49
N GLY A 291 -13.43 20.03 6.38
CA GLY A 291 -13.73 19.16 5.25
C GLY A 291 -15.21 18.75 5.23
N GLU A 292 -15.83 18.78 4.05
CA GLU A 292 -17.22 18.37 3.86
C GLU A 292 -17.32 16.90 3.42
N GLY A 293 -18.38 16.21 3.84
CA GLY A 293 -18.57 14.79 3.55
C GLY A 293 -17.49 13.89 4.18
N SER A 294 -17.33 12.69 3.60
CA SER A 294 -16.30 11.74 4.03
C SER A 294 -15.00 11.96 3.26
N VAL A 295 -13.84 11.78 3.92
CA VAL A 295 -12.53 11.85 3.27
C VAL A 295 -12.40 10.81 2.17
N HIS A 296 -13.02 9.64 2.36
CA HIS A 296 -13.01 8.50 1.44
C HIS A 296 -13.81 8.75 0.15
N LYS A 297 -14.61 9.82 0.10
CA LYS A 297 -15.36 10.25 -1.08
C LYS A 297 -14.73 11.44 -1.79
N GLN A 298 -13.61 11.95 -1.29
CA GLN A 298 -12.93 13.09 -1.89
C GLN A 298 -12.12 12.67 -3.11
N VAL A 299 -11.94 13.60 -4.05
CA VAL A 299 -11.01 13.41 -5.16
C VAL A 299 -9.59 13.33 -4.62
N TRP A 300 -8.83 12.36 -5.13
CA TRP A 300 -7.41 12.19 -4.84
C TRP A 300 -6.63 13.47 -5.24
N PRO A 301 -5.74 13.99 -4.37
CA PRO A 301 -5.02 15.22 -4.67
C PRO A 301 -4.08 15.05 -5.87
N VAL A 302 -3.94 16.11 -6.67
CA VAL A 302 -3.04 16.17 -7.83
C VAL A 302 -1.95 17.19 -7.54
N HIS A 303 -0.70 16.86 -7.86
CA HIS A 303 0.41 17.78 -7.62
C HIS A 303 0.47 18.90 -8.67
N ASP A 304 0.94 20.09 -8.27
CA ASP A 304 1.32 21.15 -9.19
C ASP A 304 2.74 20.91 -9.71
N GLU A 305 2.90 20.73 -11.03
CA GLU A 305 4.21 20.57 -11.67
C GLU A 305 5.14 21.77 -11.44
N LYS A 306 4.60 22.99 -11.29
CA LYS A 306 5.42 24.17 -11.01
C LYS A 306 6.02 24.14 -9.61
N ALA A 307 5.29 23.61 -8.63
CA ALA A 307 5.78 23.43 -7.27
C ALA A 307 6.91 22.39 -7.16
N LEU A 308 7.09 21.54 -8.18
CA LEU A 308 8.17 20.56 -8.22
C LEU A 308 9.49 21.14 -8.72
N LEU A 309 9.46 22.30 -9.40
CA LEU A 309 10.65 22.98 -9.89
C LEU A 309 11.44 23.50 -8.69
N GLU A 310 12.64 22.97 -8.48
CA GLU A 310 13.58 23.56 -7.53
C GLU A 310 13.99 24.95 -8.02
N SER A 311 13.90 25.95 -7.14
CA SER A 311 14.49 27.27 -7.39
C SER A 311 15.93 27.34 -6.91
N ALA A 312 16.31 26.49 -5.94
CA ALA A 312 17.69 26.30 -5.50
C ALA A 312 17.96 24.82 -5.19
N LEU A 313 19.22 24.42 -5.32
CA LEU A 313 19.73 23.09 -5.04
C LEU A 313 21.02 23.18 -4.21
N VAL A 314 21.25 22.20 -3.33
CA VAL A 314 22.44 22.15 -2.47
C VAL A 314 23.52 21.35 -3.17
N LEU A 315 24.61 22.00 -3.57
CA LEU A 315 25.75 21.35 -4.22
C LEU A 315 26.88 21.03 -3.22
N PRO A 316 27.36 19.77 -3.19
CA PRO A 316 28.61 19.46 -2.52
C PRO A 316 29.79 20.14 -3.23
N VAL A 317 30.63 20.82 -2.44
CA VAL A 317 31.87 21.43 -2.89
C VAL A 317 33.05 20.59 -2.41
N GLN A 318 33.87 20.14 -3.36
CA GLN A 318 35.04 19.31 -3.10
C GLN A 318 36.35 20.07 -3.40
N VAL A 319 37.42 19.68 -2.71
CA VAL A 319 38.78 20.10 -3.04
C VAL A 319 39.68 18.86 -3.08
N ASN A 320 40.31 18.61 -4.24
CA ASN A 320 41.04 17.37 -4.54
C ASN A 320 40.23 16.09 -4.20
N GLY A 321 38.94 16.08 -4.59
CA GLY A 321 38.03 14.94 -4.41
C GLY A 321 37.47 14.74 -2.99
N LYS A 322 37.86 15.57 -2.01
CA LYS A 322 37.33 15.51 -0.63
C LYS A 322 36.25 16.57 -0.42
N LEU A 323 35.10 16.17 0.15
CA LEU A 323 33.99 17.08 0.48
C LEU A 323 34.43 18.10 1.54
N ARG A 324 34.25 19.39 1.25
CA ARG A 324 34.63 20.53 2.12
C ARG A 324 33.44 21.35 2.57
N ASP A 325 32.44 21.49 1.71
CA ASP A 325 31.21 22.20 2.06
C ASP A 325 30.02 21.72 1.24
N GLN A 326 28.85 22.24 1.60
CA GLN A 326 27.62 22.16 0.81
C GLN A 326 27.03 23.57 0.72
N ILE A 327 26.82 24.06 -0.50
CA ILE A 327 26.32 25.42 -0.74
C ILE A 327 24.99 25.36 -1.50
N GLU A 328 24.03 26.20 -1.09
CA GLU A 328 22.74 26.34 -1.75
C GLU A 328 22.85 27.33 -2.91
N LEU A 329 22.48 26.91 -4.12
CA LEU A 329 22.61 27.71 -5.35
C LEU A 329 21.35 27.62 -6.20
N PRO A 330 21.01 28.66 -7.00
CA PRO A 330 19.93 28.59 -7.97
C PRO A 330 20.06 27.40 -8.93
N VAL A 331 18.96 26.79 -9.33
CA VAL A 331 18.98 25.59 -10.20
C VAL A 331 19.51 25.86 -11.60
N ASP A 332 19.35 27.09 -12.05
CA ASP A 332 19.80 27.64 -13.33
C ASP A 332 21.17 28.34 -13.23
N ILE A 333 21.88 28.20 -12.10
CA ILE A 333 23.20 28.80 -11.95
C ILE A 333 24.17 28.30 -13.02
N ASP A 334 24.87 29.24 -13.64
CA ASP A 334 25.91 28.94 -14.60
C ASP A 334 27.23 28.59 -13.91
N GLU A 335 28.20 28.11 -14.69
CA GLU A 335 29.51 27.70 -14.17
C GLU A 335 30.25 28.85 -13.46
N ALA A 336 30.10 30.07 -13.97
CA ALA A 336 30.74 31.26 -13.42
C ALA A 336 30.15 31.63 -12.05
N GLY A 337 28.82 31.67 -11.93
CA GLY A 337 28.12 31.92 -10.68
C GLY A 337 28.40 30.84 -9.64
N ALA A 338 28.40 29.56 -10.06
CA ALA A 338 28.71 28.44 -9.18
C ALA A 338 30.13 28.52 -8.63
N ARG A 339 31.09 28.92 -9.47
CA ARG A 339 32.48 29.13 -9.05
C ARG A 339 32.59 30.26 -8.03
N ALA A 340 32.01 31.42 -8.31
CA ALA A 340 32.07 32.58 -7.43
C ALA A 340 31.46 32.26 -6.05
N ALA A 341 30.31 31.59 -6.03
CA ALA A 341 29.66 31.21 -4.78
C ALA A 341 30.48 30.18 -3.98
N ALA A 342 31.12 29.22 -4.66
CA ALA A 342 31.98 28.25 -3.99
C ALA A 342 33.29 28.85 -3.47
N GLU A 343 33.88 29.81 -4.18
CA GLU A 343 35.06 30.56 -3.73
C GLU A 343 34.71 31.54 -2.58
N ALA A 344 33.45 31.94 -2.44
CA ALA A 344 32.97 32.75 -1.32
C ALA A 344 32.72 31.97 -0.02
N SER A 345 32.67 30.62 -0.06
CA SER A 345 32.51 29.81 1.15
C SER A 345 33.78 29.85 2.01
N GLU A 346 33.65 30.30 3.25
CA GLU A 346 34.75 30.33 4.23
C GLU A 346 35.38 28.94 4.45
N LYS A 347 34.58 27.87 4.41
CA LYS A 347 35.09 26.50 4.58
C LYS A 347 35.92 26.08 3.38
N VAL A 348 35.52 26.48 2.17
CA VAL A 348 36.26 26.17 0.93
C VAL A 348 37.53 27.01 0.85
N GLN A 349 37.47 28.30 1.19
CA GLN A 349 38.62 29.22 1.18
C GLN A 349 39.80 28.68 2.00
N LYS A 350 39.57 28.15 3.20
CA LYS A 350 40.61 27.51 4.04
C LYS A 350 41.37 26.38 3.33
N HIS A 351 40.78 25.77 2.33
CA HIS A 351 41.39 24.69 1.57
C HIS A 351 42.02 25.13 0.24
N LEU A 352 41.70 26.35 -0.22
CA LEU A 352 42.27 27.00 -1.39
C LEU A 352 43.42 27.97 -1.04
N GLU A 353 43.47 28.47 0.19
CA GLU A 353 44.48 29.43 0.65
C GLU A 353 45.91 28.91 0.41
N GLY A 354 46.74 29.76 -0.20
CA GLY A 354 48.14 29.44 -0.52
C GLY A 354 48.34 28.41 -1.65
N LYS A 355 47.26 27.97 -2.33
CA LYS A 355 47.32 26.96 -3.39
C LYS A 355 46.87 27.51 -4.73
N GLN A 356 47.39 26.94 -5.81
CA GLN A 356 46.96 27.30 -7.15
C GLN A 356 45.83 26.38 -7.60
N VAL A 357 44.69 26.96 -7.99
CA VAL A 357 43.60 26.21 -8.65
C VAL A 357 44.05 25.86 -10.08
N VAL A 358 44.28 24.57 -10.32
CA VAL A 358 44.70 24.03 -11.63
C VAL A 358 43.51 23.72 -12.51
N LYS A 359 42.39 23.28 -11.91
CA LYS A 359 41.17 22.95 -12.64
C LYS A 359 39.95 23.19 -11.76
N PHE A 360 38.94 23.83 -12.32
CA PHE A 360 37.60 23.90 -11.76
C PHE A 360 36.71 22.90 -12.50
N ILE A 361 35.87 22.17 -11.77
CA ILE A 361 34.93 21.20 -12.32
C ILE A 361 33.56 21.51 -11.76
N PHE A 362 32.65 21.89 -12.65
CA PHE A 362 31.24 22.03 -12.35
C PHE A 362 30.47 20.94 -13.09
N VAL A 363 29.74 20.11 -12.34
CA VAL A 363 28.77 19.18 -12.90
C VAL A 363 27.39 19.71 -12.52
N PRO A 364 26.63 20.30 -13.47
CA PRO A 364 25.34 20.91 -13.18
C PRO A 364 24.43 19.99 -12.37
N LYS A 365 23.80 20.55 -11.34
CA LYS A 365 22.89 19.84 -10.41
C LYS A 365 23.50 18.65 -9.65
N ARG A 366 24.83 18.48 -9.66
CA ARG A 366 25.52 17.35 -9.01
C ARG A 366 26.62 17.77 -8.05
N MET A 367 27.61 18.54 -8.50
CA MET A 367 28.78 18.85 -7.67
C MET A 367 29.63 20.00 -8.21
N ILE A 368 30.39 20.61 -7.30
CA ILE A 368 31.49 21.55 -7.59
C ILE A 368 32.79 20.94 -7.06
N SER A 369 33.89 21.02 -7.81
CA SER A 369 35.19 20.52 -7.36
C SER A 369 36.35 21.39 -7.83
N PHE A 370 37.26 21.70 -6.90
CA PHE A 370 38.52 22.38 -7.17
C PHE A 370 39.67 21.37 -7.15
N VAL A 371 40.47 21.37 -8.21
CA VAL A 371 41.76 20.67 -8.24
C VAL A 371 42.84 21.70 -7.95
N VAL A 372 43.56 21.53 -6.85
CA VAL A 372 44.58 22.48 -6.37
C VAL A 372 45.94 21.80 -6.24
N LYS A 373 47.00 22.57 -6.53
CA LYS A 373 48.40 22.19 -6.32
C LYS A 373 49.04 23.05 -5.24
#